data_AF-Q6BNJ3-F1
#
_entry.id   AF-Q6BNJ3-F1
#
_cell.length_a   1.000
_cell.length_b   1.000
_cell.length_c   1.000
_cell.angle_alpha   90.00
_cell.angle_beta   90.00
_cell.angle_gamma   90.00
#
_symmetry.space_group_name_H-M   'P 1'
#
loop_
_entity.id
_entity.type
_entity.pdbx_description
1 polymer ?
#
loop_
_entity_poly.entity_id
_entity_poly.type
_entity_poly.pdbx_seq_one_letter_code
_entity_poly.pdbx_strand_id
1 'polypeptide(L)'
;MYRSSQRFISAKTRSSIRSYGTRTPFSFVPNEEKFLFESEKLTPEQNKAAIPKRPSYDHLQKYHYEIRSPEDVADLIMKLDFKDIFLTSLAKDSPILGDATYKFVSKDPSKTPEPIMLHFTAITCKWAEVFNDQIHDLSNIPEQDASLNYENKNLIEQISKGLQNYKEITGENNLLTSDNLKKAFKFLKAFENSEKKVTGISTQSELSPVITFEAMSSYLLNSEEVKQNVENFDIFLSFIEENIQLFTLESLKQFLVLLINNLHESKLSTIQSKLNAFTKFMDNTIFEIYPSITSELNPIYLDKLSYLYTMTSNILKANEILSILIQNYKLSPSKETFNSFLAGYEKFLNNIEGTNQLKRKETILRDLSNLKPAFFHEGLSKISFNLLLNNSVSDVHELEKFLKLVLLSDNGENLLANFSQDIIRKIQSIQFKSNDPVNAKSLQLSQLIRLLVIDNNIKFSDAALTLCEELYSGFNQKSNVKQIQALKV
;
A
#
# COMPACT_ATOMS: atom_id res chain seq x y z
N MET A 1 1.77 2.86 -44.31
CA MET A 1 2.01 4.32 -44.18
C MET A 1 1.57 4.71 -42.77
N TYR A 2 2.48 4.80 -41.78
CA TYR A 2 3.21 6.03 -41.37
C TYR A 2 2.23 7.20 -41.08
N ARG A 3 2.12 7.87 -39.93
CA ARG A 3 2.96 8.11 -38.71
C ARG A 3 2.00 8.54 -37.58
N SER A 4 2.06 7.99 -36.37
CA SER A 4 2.75 8.53 -35.17
C SER A 4 2.77 10.06 -35.01
N SER A 5 2.20 10.60 -33.93
CA SER A 5 2.93 11.45 -32.97
C SER A 5 2.11 11.76 -31.70
N GLN A 6 2.72 11.37 -30.59
CA GLN A 6 2.37 11.71 -29.20
C GLN A 6 2.40 13.23 -28.97
N ARG A 7 1.59 13.72 -28.03
CA ARG A 7 2.03 14.72 -27.04
C ARG A 7 1.38 14.45 -25.68
N PHE A 8 2.20 13.93 -24.76
CA PHE A 8 2.13 14.25 -23.35
C PHE A 8 2.40 15.76 -23.18
N ILE A 9 1.63 16.46 -22.33
CA ILE A 9 2.12 17.55 -21.47
C ILE A 9 1.21 17.61 -20.23
N SER A 10 1.89 17.55 -19.08
CA SER A 10 1.48 17.72 -17.69
C SER A 10 0.15 18.44 -17.41
N ALA A 11 -0.81 17.74 -16.79
CA ALA A 11 -1.79 18.39 -15.93
C ALA A 11 -1.10 18.79 -14.61
N LYS A 12 -0.39 19.94 -14.63
CA LYS A 12 -0.12 20.66 -13.39
C LYS A 12 -1.48 21.11 -12.87
N THR A 13 -1.97 20.46 -11.81
CA THR A 13 -3.05 20.96 -10.95
C THR A 13 -2.65 22.33 -10.43
N ARG A 14 -3.01 23.38 -11.19
CA ARG A 14 -2.97 24.75 -10.73
C ARG A 14 -3.99 24.85 -9.60
N SER A 15 -3.51 25.04 -8.39
CA SER A 15 -4.32 25.56 -7.31
C SER A 15 -5.11 26.77 -7.82
N SER A 16 -6.41 26.80 -7.54
CA SER A 16 -7.26 27.95 -7.84
C SER A 16 -6.85 29.10 -6.92
N ILE A 17 -5.80 29.83 -7.29
CA ILE A 17 -5.48 31.11 -6.69
C ILE A 17 -6.71 31.99 -6.92
N ARG A 18 -7.39 32.36 -5.83
CA ARG A 18 -8.50 33.32 -5.84
C ARG A 18 -8.02 34.58 -6.58
N SER A 19 -8.49 34.76 -7.81
CA SER A 19 -8.21 35.94 -8.60
C SER A 19 -9.05 37.10 -8.06
N TYR A 20 -8.49 37.86 -7.13
CA TYR A 20 -9.03 39.17 -6.81
C TYR A 20 -8.72 40.14 -7.95
N GLY A 21 -9.76 40.63 -8.61
CA GLY A 21 -9.76 41.86 -9.39
C GLY A 21 -9.03 41.79 -10.75
N THR A 22 -9.81 41.90 -11.83
CA THR A 22 -9.34 42.33 -13.15
C THR A 22 -8.68 43.71 -13.04
N ARG A 23 -7.36 43.74 -12.83
CA ARG A 23 -6.52 44.86 -13.23
C ARG A 23 -5.68 44.38 -14.39
N THR A 24 -5.71 45.13 -15.49
CA THR A 24 -4.84 44.98 -16.64
C THR A 24 -3.45 44.54 -16.20
N PRO A 25 -2.89 43.45 -16.77
CA PRO A 25 -1.55 43.01 -16.40
C PRO A 25 -0.61 44.18 -16.61
N PHE A 26 0.10 44.58 -15.55
CA PHE A 26 1.27 45.45 -15.70
C PHE A 26 2.27 44.68 -16.56
N SER A 27 2.24 44.95 -17.86
CA SER A 27 3.25 44.50 -18.81
C SER A 27 4.47 45.39 -18.61
N PHE A 28 5.51 44.85 -17.99
CA PHE A 28 6.84 45.40 -18.17
C PHE A 28 7.25 45.03 -19.60
N VAL A 29 7.13 45.98 -20.52
CA VAL A 29 7.75 45.85 -21.84
C VAL A 29 9.26 45.81 -21.60
N PRO A 30 9.97 44.74 -21.99
CA PRO A 30 11.42 44.69 -21.90
C PRO A 30 12.02 45.90 -22.62
N ASN A 31 13.10 46.47 -22.09
CA ASN A 31 13.78 47.61 -22.73
C ASN A 31 14.24 47.33 -24.18
N GLU A 32 14.22 46.07 -24.61
CA GLU A 32 14.57 45.62 -25.95
C GLU A 32 13.60 46.14 -27.03
N GLU A 33 12.35 46.48 -26.68
CA GLU A 33 11.32 46.93 -27.64
C GLU A 33 11.13 48.46 -27.69
N LYS A 34 11.82 49.23 -26.83
CA LYS A 34 11.82 50.70 -26.88
C LYS A 34 13.15 51.20 -27.43
N PHE A 35 13.07 52.05 -28.46
CA PHE A 35 14.20 52.72 -29.12
C PHE A 35 15.29 53.16 -28.14
N LEU A 36 16.47 52.56 -28.25
CA LEU A 36 17.67 52.91 -27.48
C LEU A 36 18.87 52.98 -28.44
N PHE A 37 19.64 54.06 -28.34
CA PHE A 37 20.89 54.25 -29.07
C PHE A 37 21.88 53.12 -28.70
N GLU A 38 22.78 52.72 -29.62
CA GLU A 38 23.67 51.56 -29.40
C GLU A 38 24.53 51.65 -28.13
N SER A 39 24.77 52.86 -27.62
CA SER A 39 25.49 53.13 -26.37
C SER A 39 24.70 52.82 -25.09
N GLU A 40 23.40 52.56 -25.16
CA GLU A 40 22.51 52.32 -24.01
C GLU A 40 22.04 50.85 -23.90
N LYS A 41 22.61 49.94 -24.69
CA LYS A 41 22.33 48.51 -24.59
C LYS A 41 22.90 47.95 -23.28
N LEU A 42 22.02 47.77 -22.31
CA LEU A 42 22.31 47.01 -21.09
C LEU A 42 22.74 45.59 -21.46
N THR A 43 23.73 45.05 -20.75
CA THR A 43 24.08 43.63 -20.91
C THR A 43 22.91 42.75 -20.48
N PRO A 44 22.81 41.49 -20.97
CA PRO A 44 21.73 40.58 -20.58
C PRO A 44 21.57 40.41 -19.06
N GLU A 45 22.69 40.49 -18.32
CA GLU A 45 22.72 40.42 -16.86
C GLU A 45 22.17 41.69 -16.20
N GLN A 46 22.51 42.87 -16.73
CA GLN A 46 21.97 44.15 -16.26
C GLN A 46 20.48 44.28 -16.56
N ASN A 47 20.02 43.79 -17.72
CA ASN A 47 18.60 43.76 -18.07
C ASN A 47 17.83 42.84 -17.12
N LYS A 48 18.37 41.66 -16.80
CA LYS A 48 17.78 40.73 -15.83
C LYS A 48 17.77 41.27 -14.40
N ALA A 49 18.77 42.07 -14.03
CA ALA A 49 18.83 42.75 -12.73
C ALA A 49 17.89 43.95 -12.63
N ALA A 50 17.57 44.60 -13.76
CA ALA A 50 16.62 45.71 -13.84
C ALA A 50 15.15 45.26 -13.73
N ILE A 51 14.86 43.96 -13.96
CA ILE A 51 13.54 43.39 -13.71
C ILE A 51 13.33 43.28 -12.19
N PRO A 52 12.37 44.01 -11.60
CA PRO A 52 12.10 43.90 -10.17
C PRO A 52 11.75 42.46 -9.81
N LYS A 53 12.40 41.90 -8.77
CA LYS A 53 12.03 40.58 -8.25
C LYS A 53 10.58 40.64 -7.76
N ARG A 54 9.80 39.60 -8.05
CA ARG A 54 8.43 39.46 -7.54
C ARG A 54 8.46 39.67 -6.02
N PRO A 55 7.63 40.54 -5.45
CA PRO A 55 7.59 40.72 -4.00
C PRO A 55 7.34 39.36 -3.35
N SER A 56 8.26 38.93 -2.48
CA SER A 56 8.07 37.74 -1.65
C SER A 56 7.18 38.12 -0.49
N TYR A 57 6.12 37.35 -0.28
CA TYR A 57 5.22 37.48 0.87
C TYR A 57 5.52 36.44 1.96
N ASP A 58 6.65 35.71 1.84
CA ASP A 58 7.00 34.62 2.76
C ASP A 58 7.29 35.14 4.17
N HIS A 59 7.64 36.43 4.30
CA HIS A 59 7.86 37.13 5.55
C HIS A 59 6.55 37.63 6.21
N LEU A 60 5.41 37.59 5.52
CA LEU A 60 4.12 37.94 6.12
C LEU A 60 3.61 36.78 6.96
N GLN A 61 3.15 37.09 8.18
CA GLN A 61 2.46 36.13 9.02
C GLN A 61 1.22 35.62 8.27
N LYS A 62 1.24 34.36 7.84
CA LYS A 62 0.11 33.74 7.15
C LYS A 62 -1.05 33.64 8.15
N TYR A 63 -2.15 34.35 7.87
CA TYR A 63 -3.36 34.29 8.67
C TYR A 63 -4.06 32.92 8.63
N HIS A 64 -3.75 32.10 7.62
CA HIS A 64 -4.27 30.75 7.47
C HIS A 64 -3.11 29.79 7.19
N TYR A 65 -3.07 28.69 7.95
CA TYR A 65 -2.22 27.55 7.63
C TYR A 65 -2.72 26.89 6.34
N GLU A 66 -1.81 26.36 5.53
CA GLU A 66 -2.15 25.64 4.31
C GLU A 66 -2.96 24.38 4.67
N ILE A 67 -4.23 24.34 4.26
CA ILE A 67 -5.09 23.16 4.44
C ILE A 67 -4.64 22.13 3.40
N ARG A 68 -4.13 20.98 3.88
CA ARG A 68 -3.76 19.85 3.02
C ARG A 68 -5.00 19.23 2.38
N SER A 69 -4.86 18.74 1.15
CA SER A 69 -5.90 17.92 0.53
C SER A 69 -6.12 16.67 1.39
N PRO A 70 -7.36 16.21 1.61
CA PRO A 70 -7.61 14.95 2.32
C PRO A 70 -6.89 13.77 1.67
N GLU A 71 -6.74 13.78 0.34
CA GLU A 71 -6.00 12.79 -0.45
C GLU A 71 -4.50 12.71 -0.09
N ASP A 72 -3.94 13.81 0.42
CA ASP A 72 -2.53 13.91 0.81
C ASP A 72 -2.29 13.53 2.29
N VAL A 73 -3.34 13.11 3.00
CA VAL A 73 -3.26 12.72 4.42
C VAL A 73 -3.23 11.21 4.56
N ALA A 74 -2.15 10.70 5.15
CA ALA A 74 -1.97 9.28 5.42
C ALA A 74 -2.45 8.91 6.83
N ASP A 75 -3.28 7.88 6.92
CA ASP A 75 -3.79 7.28 8.14
C ASP A 75 -4.12 5.79 7.89
N LEU A 76 -4.24 4.99 8.95
CA LEU A 76 -4.57 3.57 8.88
C LEU A 76 -5.82 3.17 9.66
N ILE A 77 -6.29 3.98 10.62
CA ILE A 77 -7.29 3.56 11.62
C ILE A 77 -8.56 4.41 11.61
N MET A 78 -8.55 5.57 10.98
CA MET A 78 -9.61 6.55 11.07
C MET A 78 -10.61 6.42 9.91
N LYS A 79 -11.87 6.29 10.29
CA LYS A 79 -13.04 6.59 9.45
C LYS A 79 -13.82 7.69 10.15
N LEU A 80 -14.00 8.82 9.47
CA LEU A 80 -14.69 9.98 10.04
C LEU A 80 -16.18 9.70 10.11
N ASP A 81 -16.76 9.89 11.30
CA ASP A 81 -18.17 9.73 11.58
C ASP A 81 -18.84 11.09 11.84
N PHE A 82 -20.17 11.08 12.00
CA PHE A 82 -20.93 12.30 12.27
C PHE A 82 -20.44 13.03 13.53
N LYS A 83 -19.99 12.31 14.56
CA LYS A 83 -19.54 12.95 15.81
C LYS A 83 -18.26 13.73 15.56
N ASP A 84 -17.34 13.22 14.74
CA ASP A 84 -16.13 13.96 14.38
C ASP A 84 -16.48 15.26 13.66
N ILE A 85 -17.34 15.18 12.64
CA ILE A 85 -17.77 16.35 11.85
C ILE A 85 -18.46 17.38 12.75
N PHE A 86 -19.34 16.91 13.64
CA PHE A 86 -20.07 17.75 14.58
C PHE A 86 -19.13 18.44 15.58
N LEU A 87 -18.24 17.69 16.24
CA LEU A 87 -17.27 18.24 17.19
C LEU A 87 -16.32 19.23 16.53
N THR A 88 -15.81 18.91 15.33
CA THR A 88 -14.98 19.83 14.55
C THR A 88 -15.74 21.11 14.18
N SER A 89 -17.02 21.00 13.83
CA SER A 89 -17.89 22.15 13.54
C SER A 89 -18.17 23.02 14.77
N LEU A 90 -17.98 22.49 15.97
CA LEU A 90 -18.25 23.14 17.25
C LEU A 90 -16.97 23.55 18.01
N ALA A 91 -15.78 23.35 17.42
CA ALA A 91 -14.50 23.66 18.05
C ALA A 91 -14.38 25.15 18.45
N LYS A 92 -13.47 25.46 19.38
CA LYS A 92 -13.33 26.77 20.05
C LYS A 92 -13.15 27.98 19.11
N ASP A 93 -12.73 27.76 17.87
CA ASP A 93 -12.58 28.77 16.82
C ASP A 93 -13.68 28.70 15.74
N SER A 94 -14.76 27.97 16.02
CA SER A 94 -15.96 27.95 15.18
C SER A 94 -16.79 29.20 15.42
N PRO A 95 -17.24 29.89 14.36
CA PRO A 95 -18.08 31.08 14.47
C PRO A 95 -19.42 30.83 15.20
N ILE A 96 -19.77 29.58 15.52
CA ILE A 96 -21.03 29.20 16.17
C ILE A 96 -20.92 29.23 17.71
N LEU A 97 -19.74 28.94 18.27
CA LEU A 97 -19.58 28.71 19.72
C LEU A 97 -18.41 29.48 20.36
N GLY A 98 -17.54 30.10 19.57
CA GLY A 98 -16.36 30.82 20.08
C GLY A 98 -16.63 32.24 20.60
N ASP A 99 -17.75 32.86 20.22
CA ASP A 99 -18.08 34.25 20.58
C ASP A 99 -19.44 34.34 21.29
N ALA A 100 -19.41 34.80 22.55
CA ALA A 100 -20.59 34.95 23.40
C ALA A 100 -21.62 35.98 22.88
N THR A 101 -21.24 36.79 21.89
CA THR A 101 -22.10 37.83 21.29
C THR A 101 -22.79 37.38 19.99
N TYR A 102 -22.45 36.20 19.47
CA TYR A 102 -22.83 35.83 18.12
C TYR A 102 -24.07 34.92 18.10
N LYS A 103 -25.23 35.51 17.82
CA LYS A 103 -26.49 34.80 17.51
C LYS A 103 -26.91 35.12 16.09
N PHE A 104 -27.11 34.09 15.28
CA PHE A 104 -27.65 34.24 13.93
C PHE A 104 -29.18 34.36 13.98
N VAL A 105 -29.70 35.42 13.39
CA VAL A 105 -31.14 35.69 13.25
C VAL A 105 -31.37 36.13 11.80
N SER A 106 -32.48 35.69 11.19
CA SER A 106 -32.86 36.13 9.83
C SER A 106 -33.07 37.66 9.82
N LYS A 107 -32.53 38.35 8.81
CA LYS A 107 -32.67 39.81 8.64
C LYS A 107 -34.07 40.26 8.25
N ASP A 108 -34.89 39.35 7.73
CA ASP A 108 -36.25 39.63 7.29
C ASP A 108 -37.24 39.09 8.34
N PRO A 109 -37.99 39.96 9.05
CA PRO A 109 -38.92 39.53 10.09
C PRO A 109 -40.15 38.79 9.54
N SER A 110 -40.36 38.79 8.22
CA SER A 110 -41.48 38.11 7.55
C SER A 110 -41.15 36.68 7.08
N LYS A 111 -39.87 36.28 7.10
CA LYS A 111 -39.44 34.95 6.67
C LYS A 111 -39.29 34.01 7.88
N THR A 112 -39.84 32.82 7.75
CA THR A 112 -39.55 31.72 8.67
C THR A 112 -38.05 31.45 8.69
N PRO A 113 -37.42 31.24 9.86
CA PRO A 113 -35.98 31.05 9.96
C PRO A 113 -35.55 29.83 9.14
N GLU A 114 -34.71 30.06 8.14
CA GLU A 114 -34.02 29.01 7.38
C GLU A 114 -32.70 28.63 8.10
N PRO A 115 -32.26 27.36 8.02
CA PRO A 115 -31.05 26.90 8.69
C PRO A 115 -29.80 27.60 8.14
N ILE A 116 -28.93 28.06 9.06
CA ILE A 116 -27.66 28.68 8.72
C ILE A 116 -26.72 27.64 8.12
N MET A 117 -26.36 27.82 6.86
CA MET A 117 -25.37 27.00 6.16
C MET A 117 -23.96 27.36 6.65
N LEU A 118 -23.38 26.48 7.45
CA LEU A 118 -22.05 26.64 8.04
C LEU A 118 -20.99 26.25 7.00
N HIS A 119 -20.36 27.22 6.34
CA HIS A 119 -19.37 26.94 5.30
C HIS A 119 -18.21 26.03 5.76
N PHE A 120 -17.80 26.12 7.04
CA PHE A 120 -16.79 25.21 7.59
C PHE A 120 -17.32 23.79 7.74
N THR A 121 -18.56 23.61 8.18
CA THR A 121 -19.19 22.29 8.21
C THR A 121 -19.32 21.70 6.81
N ALA A 122 -19.70 22.49 5.80
CA ALA A 122 -19.74 22.02 4.41
C ALA A 122 -18.35 21.58 3.90
N ILE A 123 -17.29 22.34 4.22
CA ILE A 123 -15.91 21.97 3.89
C ILE A 123 -15.48 20.71 4.64
N THR A 124 -15.76 20.61 5.95
CA THR A 124 -15.44 19.44 6.78
C THR A 124 -16.20 18.20 6.32
N CYS A 125 -17.48 18.32 5.96
CA CYS A 125 -18.25 17.22 5.38
C CYS A 125 -17.62 16.75 4.07
N LYS A 126 -17.28 17.67 3.16
CA LYS A 126 -16.65 17.30 1.88
C LYS A 126 -15.27 16.69 2.09
N TRP A 127 -14.51 17.21 3.05
CA TRP A 127 -13.20 16.66 3.43
C TRP A 127 -13.35 15.25 4.00
N ALA A 128 -14.34 15.03 4.87
CA ALA A 128 -14.64 13.73 5.46
C ALA A 128 -15.11 12.71 4.42
N GLU A 129 -15.93 13.12 3.44
CA GLU A 129 -16.29 12.28 2.29
C GLU A 129 -15.04 11.81 1.55
N VAL A 130 -14.21 12.73 1.06
CA VAL A 130 -13.00 12.40 0.28
C VAL A 130 -12.00 11.59 1.11
N PHE A 131 -11.87 11.88 2.41
CA PHE A 131 -11.02 11.10 3.30
C PHE A 131 -11.54 9.68 3.53
N ASN A 132 -12.86 9.51 3.68
CA ASN A 132 -13.47 8.20 3.85
C ASN A 132 -13.48 7.39 2.54
N ASP A 133 -13.52 8.05 1.38
CA ASP A 133 -13.41 7.41 0.06
C ASP A 133 -12.07 6.69 -0.15
N GLN A 134 -11.05 6.98 0.68
CA GLN A 134 -9.81 6.20 0.72
C GLN A 134 -10.01 4.77 1.24
N ILE A 135 -11.15 4.47 1.87
CA ILE A 135 -11.57 3.15 2.33
C ILE A 135 -12.60 2.61 1.33
N HIS A 136 -12.15 2.25 0.13
CA HIS A 136 -13.02 1.65 -0.87
C HIS A 136 -13.33 0.18 -0.55
N ASP A 137 -14.52 -0.28 -0.96
CA ASP A 137 -14.93 -1.67 -0.77
C ASP A 137 -14.01 -2.60 -1.59
N LEU A 138 -13.55 -3.67 -0.93
CA LEU A 138 -12.75 -4.71 -1.56
C LEU A 138 -13.58 -5.96 -1.81
N SER A 139 -13.17 -6.74 -2.80
CA SER A 139 -13.67 -8.10 -2.99
C SER A 139 -12.57 -9.12 -2.67
N ASN A 140 -12.95 -10.33 -2.30
CA ASN A 140 -11.99 -11.39 -2.04
C ASN A 140 -11.38 -11.90 -3.35
N ILE A 141 -10.12 -12.31 -3.30
CA ILE A 141 -9.48 -12.98 -4.44
C ILE A 141 -10.26 -14.26 -4.78
N PRO A 142 -10.58 -14.49 -6.06
CA PRO A 142 -11.25 -15.72 -6.48
C PRO A 142 -10.38 -16.96 -6.19
N GLU A 143 -10.99 -18.04 -5.70
CA GLU A 143 -10.29 -19.28 -5.30
C GLU A 143 -9.61 -20.00 -6.47
N GLN A 144 -10.07 -19.76 -7.70
CA GLN A 144 -9.55 -20.39 -8.90
C GLN A 144 -9.29 -19.34 -9.97
N ASP A 145 -8.19 -19.50 -10.68
CA ASP A 145 -7.97 -18.75 -11.91
C ASP A 145 -8.95 -19.28 -12.96
N ALA A 146 -9.77 -18.38 -13.53
CA ALA A 146 -10.65 -18.71 -14.64
C ALA A 146 -9.87 -18.91 -15.95
N SER A 147 -8.55 -18.68 -15.95
CA SER A 147 -7.70 -18.96 -17.10
C SER A 147 -7.62 -20.47 -17.37
N LEU A 148 -8.16 -20.86 -18.54
CA LEU A 148 -8.05 -22.23 -19.04
C LEU A 148 -6.58 -22.50 -19.41
N ASN A 149 -5.80 -23.07 -18.49
CA ASN A 149 -4.49 -23.60 -18.81
C ASN A 149 -4.63 -24.84 -19.68
N TYR A 150 -4.60 -24.65 -21.00
CA TYR A 150 -4.48 -25.75 -21.95
C TYR A 150 -3.03 -26.21 -22.01
N GLU A 151 -2.67 -27.17 -21.17
CA GLU A 151 -1.44 -27.93 -21.38
C GLU A 151 -1.57 -28.77 -22.65
N ASN A 152 -0.76 -28.45 -23.66
CA ASN A 152 -0.70 -29.25 -24.87
C ASN A 152 0.06 -30.56 -24.59
N LYS A 153 -0.68 -31.59 -24.16
CA LYS A 153 -0.13 -32.92 -23.82
C LYS A 153 0.75 -33.51 -24.92
N ASN A 154 0.40 -33.29 -26.20
CA ASN A 154 1.18 -33.76 -27.33
C ASN A 154 2.56 -33.07 -27.40
N LEU A 155 2.60 -31.76 -27.19
CA LEU A 155 3.87 -31.01 -27.13
C LEU A 155 4.76 -31.48 -25.96
N ILE A 156 4.16 -31.73 -24.80
CA ILE A 156 4.86 -32.25 -23.61
C ILE A 156 5.49 -33.61 -23.91
N GLU A 157 4.74 -34.52 -24.55
CA GLU A 157 5.27 -35.82 -24.99
C GLU A 157 6.39 -35.71 -26.03
N GLN A 158 6.32 -34.73 -26.93
CA GLN A 158 7.39 -34.50 -27.91
C GLN A 158 8.67 -33.99 -27.25
N ILE A 159 8.54 -33.08 -26.27
CA ILE A 159 9.68 -32.58 -25.49
C ILE A 159 10.30 -33.72 -24.69
N SER A 160 9.49 -34.55 -24.01
CA SER A 160 10.00 -35.65 -23.20
C SER A 160 10.73 -36.70 -24.04
N LYS A 161 10.15 -37.14 -25.17
CA LYS A 161 10.80 -38.06 -26.13
C LYS A 161 12.06 -37.45 -26.74
N GLY A 162 12.00 -36.17 -27.12
CA GLY A 162 13.15 -35.46 -27.68
C GLY A 162 14.33 -35.37 -26.71
N LEU A 163 14.06 -35.09 -25.44
CA LEU A 163 15.06 -35.07 -24.38
C LEU A 163 15.63 -36.45 -24.08
N GLN A 164 14.80 -37.50 -24.09
CA GLN A 164 15.27 -38.87 -23.91
C GLN A 164 16.22 -39.29 -25.05
N ASN A 165 15.83 -39.04 -26.30
CA ASN A 165 16.68 -39.31 -27.46
C ASN A 165 18.00 -38.54 -27.39
N TYR A 166 17.99 -37.29 -26.92
CA TYR A 166 19.22 -36.53 -26.69
C TYR A 166 20.14 -37.21 -25.67
N LYS A 167 19.60 -37.64 -24.52
CA LYS A 167 20.38 -38.34 -23.47
C LYS A 167 20.97 -39.65 -24.00
N GLU A 168 20.21 -40.41 -24.79
CA GLU A 168 20.65 -41.67 -25.41
C GLU A 168 21.78 -41.47 -26.44
N ILE A 169 21.72 -40.40 -27.24
CA ILE A 169 22.70 -40.13 -28.30
C ILE A 169 24.00 -39.54 -27.73
N THR A 170 23.90 -38.62 -26.77
CA THR A 170 25.08 -37.89 -26.27
C THR A 170 25.73 -38.55 -25.05
N GLY A 171 25.00 -39.43 -24.34
CA GLY A 171 25.43 -39.99 -23.06
C GLY A 171 25.42 -38.98 -21.90
N GLU A 172 24.93 -37.76 -22.12
CA GLU A 172 24.86 -36.71 -21.09
C GLU A 172 23.65 -36.91 -20.18
N ASN A 173 23.85 -37.62 -19.07
CA ASN A 173 22.77 -37.89 -18.11
C ASN A 173 22.37 -36.65 -17.27
N ASN A 174 23.31 -35.73 -17.04
CA ASN A 174 23.03 -34.48 -16.33
C ASN A 174 22.70 -33.35 -17.32
N LEU A 175 21.40 -33.06 -17.47
CA LEU A 175 20.93 -32.00 -18.37
C LEU A 175 21.18 -30.59 -17.79
N LEU A 176 21.26 -30.45 -16.47
CA LEU A 176 21.19 -29.17 -15.75
C LEU A 176 22.56 -28.55 -15.52
N THR A 177 23.33 -28.44 -16.61
CA THR A 177 24.51 -27.58 -16.72
C THR A 177 24.27 -26.58 -17.84
N SER A 178 24.85 -25.38 -17.76
CA SER A 178 24.61 -24.32 -18.76
C SER A 178 24.95 -24.80 -20.19
N ASP A 179 26.05 -25.54 -20.36
CA ASP A 179 26.45 -26.07 -21.66
C ASP A 179 25.50 -27.16 -22.19
N ASN A 180 25.04 -28.08 -21.33
CA ASN A 180 24.15 -29.16 -21.76
C ASN A 180 22.74 -28.64 -22.04
N LEU A 181 22.27 -27.63 -21.30
CA LEU A 181 21.04 -26.90 -21.62
C LEU A 181 21.15 -26.26 -23.01
N LYS A 182 22.25 -25.53 -23.30
CA LYS A 182 22.48 -24.92 -24.62
C LYS A 182 22.46 -25.95 -25.74
N LYS A 183 23.11 -27.11 -25.56
CA LYS A 183 23.12 -28.19 -26.55
C LYS A 183 21.74 -28.82 -26.74
N ALA A 184 21.02 -29.12 -25.65
CA ALA A 184 19.70 -29.74 -25.70
C ALA A 184 18.66 -28.84 -26.40
N PHE A 185 18.64 -27.55 -26.08
CA PHE A 185 17.75 -26.59 -26.73
C PHE A 185 18.09 -26.40 -28.22
N LYS A 186 19.39 -26.45 -28.59
CA LYS A 186 19.81 -26.45 -30.01
C LYS A 186 19.39 -27.74 -30.74
N PHE A 187 19.55 -28.90 -30.11
CA PHE A 187 19.17 -30.19 -30.69
C PHE A 187 17.68 -30.25 -31.04
N LEU A 188 16.84 -29.70 -30.16
CA LEU A 188 15.39 -29.61 -30.38
C LEU A 188 14.97 -28.40 -31.23
N LYS A 189 15.92 -27.61 -31.75
CA LYS A 189 15.71 -26.38 -32.51
C LYS A 189 14.87 -25.32 -31.78
N ALA A 190 14.81 -25.39 -30.44
CA ALA A 190 13.97 -24.54 -29.62
C ALA A 190 14.30 -23.05 -29.77
N PHE A 191 15.59 -22.72 -29.90
CA PHE A 191 16.07 -21.36 -30.16
C PHE A 191 15.53 -20.78 -31.48
N GLU A 192 15.77 -21.49 -32.60
CA GLU A 192 15.36 -21.05 -33.95
C GLU A 192 13.83 -20.88 -34.04
N ASN A 193 13.08 -21.77 -33.38
CA ASN A 193 11.63 -21.75 -33.40
C ASN A 193 11.06 -20.56 -32.61
N SER A 194 11.66 -20.23 -31.45
CA SER A 194 11.27 -19.05 -30.69
C SER A 194 11.65 -17.75 -31.38
N GLU A 195 12.81 -17.65 -32.04
CA GLU A 195 13.16 -16.46 -32.83
C GLU A 195 12.14 -16.20 -33.94
N LYS A 196 11.71 -17.25 -34.66
CA LYS A 196 10.65 -17.14 -35.68
C LYS A 196 9.31 -16.68 -35.11
N LYS A 197 8.99 -17.12 -33.88
CA LYS A 197 7.77 -16.73 -33.16
C LYS A 197 7.82 -15.27 -32.72
N VAL A 198 8.92 -14.83 -32.12
CA VAL A 198 9.09 -13.44 -31.64
C VAL A 198 9.13 -12.45 -32.80
N THR A 199 9.77 -12.80 -33.91
CA THR A 199 9.87 -11.96 -35.11
C THR A 199 8.62 -12.00 -36.00
N GLY A 200 7.66 -12.88 -35.72
CA GLY A 200 6.40 -13.00 -36.47
C GLY A 200 6.55 -13.55 -37.89
N ILE A 201 7.66 -14.25 -38.19
CA ILE A 201 7.97 -14.77 -39.53
C ILE A 201 7.11 -16.01 -39.88
N SER A 202 6.68 -16.78 -38.88
CA SER A 202 5.91 -18.02 -39.06
C SER A 202 4.47 -17.87 -38.58
N THR A 203 3.56 -18.59 -39.23
CA THR A 203 2.12 -18.55 -38.88
C THR A 203 1.83 -19.39 -37.62
N GLN A 204 0.78 -19.03 -36.89
CA GLN A 204 0.43 -19.67 -35.60
C GLN A 204 0.12 -21.17 -35.73
N SER A 205 -0.36 -21.62 -36.90
CA SER A 205 -0.57 -23.04 -37.24
C SER A 205 0.73 -23.82 -37.42
N GLU A 206 1.78 -23.19 -37.95
CA GLU A 206 3.10 -23.80 -38.13
C GLU A 206 3.87 -23.90 -36.82
N LEU A 207 3.60 -22.99 -35.88
CA LEU A 207 4.26 -22.93 -34.58
C LEU A 207 3.56 -23.79 -33.51
N SER A 208 2.27 -24.11 -33.68
CA SER A 208 1.50 -24.90 -32.71
C SER A 208 2.06 -26.30 -32.38
N PRO A 209 2.67 -27.06 -33.32
CA PRO A 209 3.23 -28.38 -33.01
C PRO A 209 4.75 -28.35 -32.73
N VAL A 210 5.39 -27.17 -32.69
CA VAL A 210 6.84 -27.05 -32.70
C VAL A 210 7.37 -26.76 -31.29
N ILE A 211 8.49 -27.40 -30.92
CA ILE A 211 9.16 -27.14 -29.64
C ILE A 211 9.79 -25.75 -29.69
N THR A 212 9.30 -24.85 -28.84
CA THR A 212 9.87 -23.51 -28.63
C THR A 212 10.64 -23.44 -27.32
N PHE A 213 11.50 -22.44 -27.18
CA PHE A 213 12.24 -22.14 -25.96
C PHE A 213 11.32 -22.04 -24.74
N GLU A 214 10.18 -21.37 -24.86
CA GLU A 214 9.28 -21.13 -23.73
C GLU A 214 8.56 -22.43 -23.29
N ALA A 215 8.17 -23.26 -24.25
CA ALA A 215 7.53 -24.55 -23.98
C ALA A 215 8.50 -25.52 -23.30
N MET A 216 9.73 -25.60 -23.81
CA MET A 216 10.78 -26.43 -23.22
C MET A 216 11.18 -25.93 -21.83
N SER A 217 11.28 -24.61 -21.63
CA SER A 217 11.56 -24.00 -20.33
C SER A 217 10.46 -24.30 -19.32
N SER A 218 9.19 -24.19 -19.72
CA SER A 218 8.04 -24.50 -18.86
C SER A 218 8.00 -25.99 -18.48
N TYR A 219 8.34 -26.87 -19.42
CA TYR A 219 8.48 -28.31 -19.16
C TYR A 219 9.59 -28.61 -18.15
N LEU A 220 10.79 -28.05 -18.34
CA LEU A 220 11.94 -28.28 -17.46
C LEU A 220 11.70 -27.72 -16.06
N LEU A 221 11.05 -26.57 -15.93
CA LEU A 221 10.66 -26.01 -14.63
C LEU A 221 9.76 -26.97 -13.83
N ASN A 222 8.93 -27.74 -14.53
CA ASN A 222 8.07 -28.75 -13.92
C ASN A 222 8.76 -30.10 -13.65
N SER A 223 10.01 -30.28 -14.06
CA SER A 223 10.76 -31.51 -13.78
C SER A 223 11.18 -31.62 -12.32
N GLU A 224 11.20 -32.84 -11.78
CA GLU A 224 11.66 -33.12 -10.41
C GLU A 224 13.11 -32.67 -10.19
N GLU A 225 13.95 -32.76 -11.22
CA GLU A 225 15.36 -32.38 -11.18
C GLU A 225 15.54 -30.88 -10.84
N VAL A 226 14.63 -30.02 -11.30
CA VAL A 226 14.60 -28.58 -11.00
C VAL A 226 13.81 -28.28 -9.73
N LYS A 227 12.69 -28.98 -9.50
CA LYS A 227 11.84 -28.76 -8.32
C LYS A 227 12.53 -29.16 -7.02
N GLN A 228 13.35 -30.21 -7.00
CA GLN A 228 13.94 -30.73 -5.75
C GLN A 228 15.33 -30.15 -5.45
N ASN A 229 16.14 -29.87 -6.47
CA ASN A 229 17.53 -29.40 -6.28
C ASN A 229 17.63 -27.87 -6.38
N VAL A 230 18.41 -27.24 -5.49
CA VAL A 230 18.62 -25.79 -5.43
C VAL A 230 19.61 -25.31 -6.50
N GLU A 231 20.74 -26.00 -6.65
CA GLU A 231 21.79 -25.62 -7.60
C GLU A 231 21.27 -25.71 -9.03
N ASN A 232 20.54 -26.78 -9.33
CA ASN A 232 19.88 -26.96 -10.62
C ASN A 232 18.87 -25.85 -10.93
N PHE A 233 18.14 -25.39 -9.91
CA PHE A 233 17.17 -24.30 -10.06
C PHE A 233 17.86 -22.97 -10.37
N ASP A 234 18.99 -22.68 -9.71
CA ASP A 234 19.77 -21.46 -9.94
C ASP A 234 20.44 -21.46 -11.33
N ILE A 235 21.03 -22.59 -11.73
CA ILE A 235 21.58 -22.78 -13.08
C ILE A 235 20.49 -22.61 -14.14
N PHE A 236 19.31 -23.19 -13.91
CA PHE A 236 18.18 -23.06 -14.82
C PHE A 236 17.71 -21.61 -14.95
N LEU A 237 17.50 -20.89 -13.84
CA LEU A 237 17.10 -19.48 -13.90
C LEU A 237 18.15 -18.60 -14.57
N SER A 238 19.43 -18.82 -14.30
CA SER A 238 20.53 -18.09 -14.98
C SER A 238 20.52 -18.33 -16.49
N PHE A 239 20.22 -19.56 -16.92
CA PHE A 239 20.07 -19.88 -18.35
C PHE A 239 18.85 -19.19 -18.99
N ILE A 240 17.74 -19.07 -18.26
CA ILE A 240 16.57 -18.32 -18.72
C ILE A 240 16.87 -16.81 -18.79
N GLU A 241 17.58 -16.27 -17.80
CA GLU A 241 18.03 -14.87 -17.77
C GLU A 241 18.84 -14.50 -19.02
N GLU A 242 19.81 -15.34 -19.41
CA GLU A 242 20.62 -15.15 -20.62
C GLU A 242 19.80 -15.12 -21.92
N ASN A 243 18.63 -15.77 -21.94
CA ASN A 243 17.83 -16.01 -23.15
C ASN A 243 16.42 -15.44 -23.08
N ILE A 244 16.16 -14.51 -22.14
CA ILE A 244 14.83 -13.97 -21.87
C ILE A 244 14.20 -13.27 -23.08
N GLN A 245 15.02 -12.76 -24.00
CA GLN A 245 14.60 -12.10 -25.25
C GLN A 245 13.82 -13.04 -26.19
N LEU A 246 13.91 -14.35 -25.99
CA LEU A 246 13.19 -15.36 -26.77
C LEU A 246 11.77 -15.61 -26.26
N PHE A 247 11.39 -15.02 -25.13
CA PHE A 247 10.02 -15.05 -24.65
C PHE A 247 9.18 -13.95 -25.32
N THR A 248 7.99 -14.33 -25.77
CA THR A 248 6.91 -13.34 -25.95
C THR A 248 6.37 -12.91 -24.58
N LEU A 249 5.78 -11.72 -24.49
CA LEU A 249 5.19 -11.21 -23.24
C LEU A 249 4.12 -12.17 -22.66
N GLU A 250 3.31 -12.78 -23.52
CA GLU A 250 2.28 -13.75 -23.10
C GLU A 250 2.91 -15.05 -22.60
N SER A 251 3.90 -15.60 -23.32
CA SER A 251 4.66 -16.77 -22.86
C SER A 251 5.34 -16.50 -21.51
N LEU A 252 5.88 -15.30 -21.33
CA LEU A 252 6.57 -14.91 -20.10
C LEU A 252 5.59 -14.88 -18.92
N LYS A 253 4.39 -14.32 -19.10
CA LYS A 253 3.35 -14.34 -18.06
C LYS A 253 3.02 -15.77 -17.65
N GLN A 254 2.79 -16.67 -18.60
CA GLN A 254 2.50 -18.07 -18.32
C GLN A 254 3.65 -18.77 -17.59
N PHE A 255 4.89 -18.51 -18.00
CA PHE A 255 6.07 -19.02 -17.33
C PHE A 255 6.20 -18.51 -15.89
N LEU A 256 5.98 -17.20 -15.67
CA LEU A 256 5.99 -16.60 -14.33
C LEU A 256 4.91 -17.19 -13.43
N VAL A 257 3.71 -17.44 -13.97
CA VAL A 257 2.63 -18.13 -13.26
C VAL A 257 3.07 -19.51 -12.77
N LEU A 258 3.68 -20.31 -13.65
CA LEU A 258 4.21 -21.62 -13.30
C LEU A 258 5.32 -21.54 -12.26
N LEU A 259 6.23 -20.57 -12.39
CA LEU A 259 7.35 -20.33 -11.48
C LEU A 259 6.87 -19.95 -10.08
N ILE A 260 5.93 -19.00 -10.00
CA ILE A 260 5.34 -18.53 -8.74
C ILE A 260 4.61 -19.69 -8.05
N ASN A 261 3.79 -20.46 -8.77
CA ASN A 261 3.08 -21.60 -8.18
C ASN A 261 4.03 -22.67 -7.67
N ASN A 262 5.05 -23.04 -8.46
CA ASN A 262 6.04 -24.05 -8.05
C ASN A 262 6.80 -23.64 -6.79
N LEU A 263 7.13 -22.34 -6.64
CA LEU A 263 7.79 -21.84 -5.44
C LEU A 263 6.84 -21.75 -4.24
N HIS A 264 5.62 -21.30 -4.46
CA HIS A 264 4.61 -21.17 -3.40
C HIS A 264 4.17 -22.53 -2.83
N GLU A 265 4.06 -23.56 -3.67
CA GLU A 265 3.67 -24.92 -3.25
C GLU A 265 4.85 -25.74 -2.70
N SER A 266 6.08 -25.27 -2.88
CA SER A 266 7.27 -25.94 -2.40
C SER A 266 7.28 -26.00 -0.87
N LYS A 267 7.37 -27.21 -0.31
CA LYS A 267 7.50 -27.45 1.15
C LYS A 267 8.95 -27.73 1.56
N LEU A 268 9.92 -27.42 0.70
CA LEU A 268 11.31 -27.83 0.89
C LEU A 268 12.01 -27.01 1.98
N SER A 269 12.89 -27.65 2.75
CA SER A 269 13.75 -26.99 3.74
C SER A 269 14.73 -25.97 3.14
N THR A 270 14.94 -26.04 1.82
CA THR A 270 15.87 -25.20 1.05
C THR A 270 15.19 -24.03 0.32
N ILE A 271 13.93 -23.73 0.66
CA ILE A 271 13.13 -22.73 -0.04
C ILE A 271 13.82 -21.35 -0.07
N GLN A 272 14.52 -20.95 0.99
CA GLN A 272 15.16 -19.64 1.07
C GLN A 272 16.19 -19.39 -0.04
N SER A 273 17.04 -20.37 -0.34
CA SER A 273 18.05 -20.23 -1.39
C SER A 273 17.42 -20.14 -2.79
N LYS A 274 16.36 -20.93 -3.04
CA LYS A 274 15.59 -20.84 -4.29
C LYS A 274 14.88 -19.50 -4.42
N LEU A 275 14.32 -19.00 -3.32
CA LEU A 275 13.67 -17.70 -3.30
C LEU A 275 14.66 -16.56 -3.56
N ASN A 276 15.89 -16.64 -3.08
CA ASN A 276 16.92 -15.64 -3.37
C ASN A 276 17.28 -15.60 -4.87
N ALA A 277 17.46 -16.77 -5.50
CA ALA A 277 17.68 -16.87 -6.94
C ALA A 277 16.48 -16.32 -7.73
N PHE A 278 15.26 -16.65 -7.29
CA PHE A 278 14.02 -16.13 -7.86
C PHE A 278 13.93 -14.61 -7.76
N THR A 279 14.16 -14.01 -6.59
CA THR A 279 14.11 -12.55 -6.44
C THR A 279 15.15 -11.85 -7.28
N LYS A 280 16.36 -12.42 -7.38
CA LYS A 280 17.41 -11.87 -8.25
C LYS A 280 16.96 -11.86 -9.71
N PHE A 281 16.40 -12.97 -10.19
CA PHE A 281 15.85 -13.08 -11.54
C PHE A 281 14.70 -12.07 -11.78
N MET A 282 13.78 -11.94 -10.83
CA MET A 282 12.67 -11.01 -10.96
C MET A 282 13.14 -9.55 -10.97
N ASP A 283 14.01 -9.18 -10.03
CA ASP A 283 14.42 -7.80 -9.81
C ASP A 283 15.43 -7.32 -10.88
N ASN A 284 16.41 -8.15 -11.24
CA ASN A 284 17.48 -7.77 -12.17
C ASN A 284 17.14 -8.05 -13.64
N THR A 285 16.19 -8.94 -13.93
CA THR A 285 15.88 -9.32 -15.31
C THR A 285 14.46 -8.92 -15.68
N ILE A 286 13.47 -9.42 -14.95
CA ILE A 286 12.07 -9.28 -15.35
C ILE A 286 11.59 -7.84 -15.22
N PHE A 287 11.82 -7.17 -14.08
CA PHE A 287 11.37 -5.80 -13.89
C PHE A 287 12.18 -4.77 -14.65
N GLU A 288 13.46 -5.05 -14.95
CA GLU A 288 14.27 -4.17 -15.81
C GLU A 288 13.77 -4.18 -17.26
N ILE A 289 13.44 -5.37 -17.78
CA ILE A 289 13.03 -5.53 -19.19
C ILE A 289 11.52 -5.27 -19.37
N TYR A 290 10.69 -5.70 -18.41
CA TYR A 290 9.22 -5.64 -18.46
C TYR A 290 8.64 -5.02 -17.17
N PRO A 291 8.82 -3.71 -16.92
CA PRO A 291 8.38 -3.05 -15.69
C PRO A 291 6.87 -3.08 -15.47
N SER A 292 6.06 -3.20 -16.53
CA SER A 292 4.59 -3.26 -16.44
C SER A 292 4.04 -4.62 -16.03
N ILE A 293 4.89 -5.67 -15.91
CA ILE A 293 4.42 -7.05 -15.69
C ILE A 293 3.58 -7.21 -14.42
N THR A 294 3.88 -6.47 -13.35
CA THR A 294 3.14 -6.49 -12.08
C THR A 294 1.73 -5.93 -12.21
N SER A 295 1.51 -5.02 -13.15
CA SER A 295 0.18 -4.48 -13.45
C SER A 295 -0.64 -5.39 -14.36
N GLU A 296 0.00 -6.36 -15.04
CA GLU A 296 -0.63 -7.21 -16.06
C GLU A 296 -0.82 -8.68 -15.62
N LEU A 297 -0.19 -9.10 -14.52
CA LEU A 297 -0.36 -10.43 -13.94
C LEU A 297 -1.73 -10.56 -13.25
N ASN A 298 -2.29 -11.78 -13.27
CA ASN A 298 -3.55 -12.05 -12.57
C ASN A 298 -3.40 -11.80 -11.05
N PRO A 299 -4.39 -11.16 -10.40
CA PRO A 299 -4.42 -10.91 -8.96
C PRO A 299 -4.04 -12.08 -8.06
N ILE A 300 -4.44 -13.31 -8.40
CA ILE A 300 -4.12 -14.52 -7.64
C ILE A 300 -2.60 -14.69 -7.52
N TYR A 301 -1.88 -14.47 -8.63
CA TYR A 301 -0.43 -14.62 -8.66
C TYR A 301 0.30 -13.40 -8.08
N LEU A 302 -0.33 -12.22 -8.09
CA LEU A 302 0.19 -11.06 -7.37
C LEU A 302 0.16 -11.27 -5.85
N ASP A 303 -0.90 -11.87 -5.31
CA ASP A 303 -0.96 -12.24 -3.90
C ASP A 303 0.14 -13.24 -3.52
N LYS A 304 0.27 -14.33 -4.28
CA LYS A 304 1.34 -15.32 -4.09
C LYS A 304 2.72 -14.70 -4.24
N LEU A 305 2.92 -13.82 -5.22
CA LEU A 305 4.19 -13.13 -5.44
C LEU A 305 4.56 -12.26 -4.24
N SER A 306 3.60 -11.50 -3.71
CA SER A 306 3.80 -10.70 -2.49
C SER A 306 4.19 -11.55 -1.29
N TYR A 307 3.56 -12.72 -1.13
CA TYR A 307 3.93 -13.69 -0.11
C TYR A 307 5.39 -14.15 -0.28
N LEU A 308 5.81 -14.51 -1.49
CA LEU A 308 7.19 -14.93 -1.77
C LEU A 308 8.21 -13.81 -1.48
N TYR A 309 7.92 -12.56 -1.86
CA TYR A 309 8.77 -11.41 -1.54
C TYR A 309 8.84 -11.11 -0.04
N THR A 310 7.76 -11.38 0.69
CA THR A 310 7.76 -11.30 2.16
C THR A 310 8.72 -12.32 2.77
N MET A 311 8.74 -13.55 2.25
CA MET A 311 9.63 -14.62 2.75
C MET A 311 11.12 -14.35 2.47
N THR A 312 11.44 -13.58 1.43
CA THR A 312 12.82 -13.11 1.17
C THR A 312 13.20 -11.85 1.92
N SER A 313 12.32 -11.33 2.78
CA SER A 313 12.51 -10.07 3.53
C SER A 313 12.62 -8.83 2.63
N ASN A 314 12.23 -8.89 1.36
CA ASN A 314 12.11 -7.73 0.49
C ASN A 314 10.71 -7.10 0.65
N ILE A 315 10.51 -6.48 1.82
CA ILE A 315 9.21 -5.99 2.27
C ILE A 315 8.71 -4.81 1.43
N LEU A 316 9.62 -3.97 0.93
CA LEU A 316 9.24 -2.82 0.10
C LEU A 316 8.57 -3.27 -1.21
N LYS A 317 9.11 -4.31 -1.85
CA LYS A 317 8.53 -4.83 -3.09
C LYS A 317 7.21 -5.55 -2.84
N ALA A 318 7.10 -6.30 -1.74
CA ALA A 318 5.83 -6.88 -1.31
C ALA A 318 4.76 -5.80 -1.11
N ASN A 319 5.10 -4.68 -0.45
CA ASN A 319 4.18 -3.55 -0.25
C ASN A 319 3.73 -2.91 -1.56
N GLU A 320 4.63 -2.74 -2.53
CA GLU A 320 4.31 -2.23 -3.86
C GLU A 320 3.30 -3.14 -4.58
N ILE A 321 3.52 -4.45 -4.54
CA ILE A 321 2.63 -5.44 -5.17
C ILE A 321 1.25 -5.47 -4.49
N LEU A 322 1.19 -5.43 -3.16
CA LEU A 322 -0.07 -5.34 -2.41
C LEU A 322 -0.81 -4.04 -2.70
N SER A 323 -0.08 -2.93 -2.85
CA SER A 323 -0.66 -1.65 -3.22
C SER A 323 -1.31 -1.73 -4.61
N ILE A 324 -0.67 -2.39 -5.58
CA ILE A 324 -1.27 -2.62 -6.91
C ILE A 324 -2.55 -3.46 -6.80
N LEU A 325 -2.53 -4.53 -6.01
CA LEU A 325 -3.69 -5.40 -5.80
C LEU A 325 -4.89 -4.64 -5.22
N ILE A 326 -4.65 -3.81 -4.19
CA ILE A 326 -5.71 -3.07 -3.50
C ILE A 326 -6.17 -1.85 -4.30
N GLN A 327 -5.25 -1.10 -4.89
CA GLN A 327 -5.56 0.17 -5.55
C GLN A 327 -6.09 -0.01 -6.97
N ASN A 328 -5.46 -0.89 -7.76
CA ASN A 328 -5.81 -1.07 -9.18
C ASN A 328 -6.87 -2.15 -9.35
N TYR A 329 -6.74 -3.28 -8.64
CA TYR A 329 -7.66 -4.43 -8.80
C TYR A 329 -8.83 -4.41 -7.82
N LYS A 330 -8.79 -3.56 -6.78
CA LYS A 330 -9.85 -3.48 -5.74
C LYS A 330 -10.12 -4.83 -5.07
N LEU A 331 -9.06 -5.63 -4.89
CA LEU A 331 -9.10 -6.94 -4.25
C LEU A 331 -8.35 -6.93 -2.92
N SER A 332 -8.88 -7.67 -1.95
CA SER A 332 -8.24 -7.91 -0.66
C SER A 332 -7.17 -8.99 -0.78
N PRO A 333 -5.94 -8.78 -0.27
CA PRO A 333 -4.95 -9.83 -0.16
C PRO A 333 -5.46 -10.99 0.68
N SER A 334 -4.94 -12.19 0.46
CA SER A 334 -5.31 -13.33 1.30
C SER A 334 -4.86 -13.12 2.75
N LYS A 335 -5.62 -13.65 3.72
CA LYS A 335 -5.30 -13.51 5.15
C LYS A 335 -3.89 -14.02 5.48
N GLU A 336 -3.42 -15.07 4.80
CA GLU A 336 -2.08 -15.62 4.98
C GLU A 336 -1.00 -14.65 4.49
N THR A 337 -1.16 -14.13 3.26
CA THR A 337 -0.24 -13.16 2.67
C THR A 337 -0.18 -11.87 3.49
N PHE A 338 -1.34 -11.32 3.85
CA PHE A 338 -1.40 -10.05 4.59
C PHE A 338 -0.77 -10.15 5.98
N ASN A 339 -1.08 -11.22 6.73
CA ASN A 339 -0.50 -11.42 8.06
C ASN A 339 1.01 -11.69 8.01
N SER A 340 1.46 -12.47 7.03
CA SER A 340 2.89 -12.73 6.82
C SER A 340 3.63 -11.44 6.50
N PHE A 341 3.05 -10.61 5.61
CA PHE A 341 3.59 -9.30 5.26
C PHE A 341 3.72 -8.39 6.48
N LEU A 342 2.65 -8.25 7.28
CA LEU A 342 2.67 -7.38 8.46
C LEU A 342 3.68 -7.85 9.51
N ALA A 343 3.82 -9.17 9.73
CA ALA A 343 4.84 -9.72 10.63
C ALA A 343 6.26 -9.49 10.09
N GLY A 344 6.47 -9.62 8.78
CA GLY A 344 7.72 -9.29 8.11
C GLY A 344 8.06 -7.81 8.20
N TYR A 345 7.06 -6.93 8.02
CA TYR A 345 7.21 -5.49 8.11
C TYR A 345 7.55 -5.04 9.54
N GLU A 346 6.94 -5.63 10.57
CA GLU A 346 7.30 -5.36 11.96
C GLU A 346 8.77 -5.69 12.26
N LYS A 347 9.27 -6.82 11.76
CA LYS A 347 10.68 -7.21 11.88
C LYS A 347 11.59 -6.24 11.13
N PHE A 348 11.23 -5.88 9.89
CA PHE A 348 11.96 -4.92 9.08
C PHE A 348 12.10 -3.57 9.81
N LEU A 349 11.02 -3.07 10.42
CA LEU A 349 11.04 -1.82 11.19
C LEU A 349 11.93 -1.89 12.43
N ASN A 350 11.96 -3.03 13.13
CA ASN A 350 12.80 -3.20 14.31
C ASN A 350 14.29 -3.23 13.98
N ASN A 351 14.65 -3.64 12.75
CA ASN A 351 16.03 -3.65 12.26
C ASN A 351 16.52 -2.27 11.79
N ILE A 352 15.61 -1.30 11.59
CA ILE A 352 15.97 0.07 11.28
C ILE A 352 16.37 0.77 12.59
N GLU A 353 17.65 0.68 12.93
CA GLU A 353 18.21 1.32 14.13
C GLU A 353 18.01 2.85 14.12
N GLY A 354 17.67 3.42 15.27
CA GLY A 354 17.74 4.87 15.50
C GLY A 354 16.48 5.70 15.18
N THR A 355 15.36 5.11 14.78
CA THR A 355 14.11 5.86 14.60
C THR A 355 13.44 6.21 15.93
N ASN A 356 13.38 7.50 16.26
CA ASN A 356 12.48 8.04 17.29
C ASN A 356 11.03 7.58 17.03
N GLN A 357 10.22 7.35 18.08
CA GLN A 357 8.84 6.86 17.99
C GLN A 357 7.98 7.65 16.99
N LEU A 358 8.16 8.98 16.92
CA LEU A 358 7.45 9.85 15.98
C LEU A 358 7.80 9.54 14.52
N LYS A 359 9.10 9.43 14.20
CA LYS A 359 9.55 9.07 12.84
C LYS A 359 9.07 7.67 12.46
N ARG A 360 9.03 6.75 13.42
CA ARG A 360 8.49 5.39 13.21
C ARG A 360 7.01 5.42 12.84
N LYS A 361 6.19 6.20 13.56
CA LYS A 361 4.77 6.41 13.22
C LYS A 361 4.61 6.99 11.81
N GLU A 362 5.31 8.07 11.50
CA GLU A 362 5.25 8.72 10.18
C GLU A 362 5.61 7.76 9.03
N THR A 363 6.68 6.98 9.18
CA THR A 363 7.09 5.97 8.20
C THR A 363 5.99 4.93 7.99
N ILE A 364 5.43 4.39 9.08
CA ILE A 364 4.39 3.35 8.99
C ILE A 364 3.12 3.87 8.34
N LEU A 365 2.66 5.07 8.72
CA LEU A 365 1.47 5.67 8.14
C LEU A 365 1.67 5.91 6.63
N ARG A 366 2.85 6.38 6.23
CA ARG A 366 3.16 6.62 4.81
C ARG A 366 3.22 5.31 4.03
N ASP A 367 4.02 4.36 4.50
CA ASP A 367 4.30 3.13 3.75
C ASP A 367 3.05 2.25 3.61
N LEU A 368 2.22 2.16 4.66
CA LEU A 368 1.02 1.31 4.67
C LEU A 368 -0.26 2.01 4.24
N SER A 369 -0.23 3.32 3.95
CA SER A 369 -1.42 4.13 3.60
C SER A 369 -2.29 3.48 2.53
N ASN A 370 -1.67 2.99 1.46
CA ASN A 370 -2.35 2.32 0.35
C ASN A 370 -3.05 1.00 0.75
N LEU A 371 -2.67 0.41 1.88
CA LEU A 371 -3.25 -0.82 2.41
C LEU A 371 -4.39 -0.56 3.40
N LYS A 372 -4.72 0.70 3.70
CA LYS A 372 -5.83 1.09 4.59
C LYS A 372 -7.12 0.30 4.31
N PRO A 373 -7.61 0.19 3.05
CA PRO A 373 -8.82 -0.59 2.74
C PRO A 373 -8.78 -2.04 3.24
N ALA A 374 -7.64 -2.71 3.19
CA ALA A 374 -7.52 -4.11 3.62
C ALA A 374 -7.76 -4.28 5.12
N PHE A 375 -7.33 -3.33 5.96
CA PHE A 375 -7.60 -3.37 7.40
C PHE A 375 -9.10 -3.25 7.72
N PHE A 376 -9.85 -2.50 6.91
CA PHE A 376 -11.30 -2.33 7.07
C PHE A 376 -12.11 -3.49 6.47
N HIS A 377 -11.56 -4.17 5.46
CA HIS A 377 -12.23 -5.31 4.80
C HIS A 377 -12.02 -6.63 5.56
N GLU A 378 -10.76 -7.01 5.85
CA GLU A 378 -10.46 -8.28 6.53
C GLU A 378 -10.69 -8.22 8.04
N GLY A 379 -10.73 -7.00 8.59
CA GLY A 379 -10.63 -6.78 10.03
C GLY A 379 -9.21 -6.94 10.56
N LEU A 380 -9.06 -6.86 11.88
CA LEU A 380 -7.75 -6.92 12.52
C LEU A 380 -7.44 -8.33 13.03
N SER A 381 -6.27 -8.86 12.63
CA SER A 381 -5.66 -10.04 13.23
C SER A 381 -4.87 -9.65 14.50
N LYS A 382 -4.37 -10.65 15.23
CA LYS A 382 -3.47 -10.41 16.38
C LYS A 382 -2.22 -9.62 15.98
N ILE A 383 -1.70 -9.84 14.78
CA ILE A 383 -0.49 -9.18 14.26
C ILE A 383 -0.81 -7.72 13.93
N SER A 384 -1.85 -7.48 13.13
CA SER A 384 -2.23 -6.12 12.75
C SER A 384 -2.69 -5.30 13.97
N PHE A 385 -3.35 -5.94 14.94
CA PHE A 385 -3.74 -5.31 16.20
C PHE A 385 -2.53 -4.74 16.94
N ASN A 386 -1.52 -5.57 17.21
CA ASN A 386 -0.32 -5.15 17.93
C ASN A 386 0.46 -4.08 17.16
N LEU A 387 0.60 -4.24 15.84
CA LEU A 387 1.29 -3.30 14.99
C LEU A 387 0.63 -1.92 15.05
N LEU A 388 -0.69 -1.83 14.85
CA LEU A 388 -1.41 -0.56 14.84
C LEU A 388 -1.54 0.06 16.23
N LEU A 389 -1.83 -0.73 17.26
CA LEU A 389 -1.94 -0.22 18.64
C LEU A 389 -0.62 0.40 19.10
N ASN A 390 0.51 -0.24 18.81
CA ASN A 390 1.81 0.23 19.26
C ASN A 390 2.32 1.42 18.44
N ASN A 391 2.07 1.43 17.13
CA ASN A 391 2.74 2.36 16.22
C ASN A 391 1.86 3.46 15.63
N SER A 392 0.56 3.24 15.50
CA SER A 392 -0.37 4.22 14.89
C SER A 392 -1.07 5.06 15.95
N VAL A 393 -1.49 4.44 17.06
CA VAL A 393 -2.25 5.11 18.13
C VAL A 393 -1.32 5.94 19.03
N SER A 394 -1.59 7.23 19.16
CA SER A 394 -0.81 8.21 19.95
C SER A 394 -1.67 9.07 20.87
N ASP A 395 -2.96 9.18 20.60
CA ASP A 395 -3.91 9.92 21.42
C ASP A 395 -5.22 9.14 21.66
N VAL A 396 -6.11 9.72 22.46
CA VAL A 396 -7.35 9.09 22.90
C VAL A 396 -8.36 8.95 21.76
N HIS A 397 -8.39 9.90 20.81
CA HIS A 397 -9.30 9.85 19.67
C HIS A 397 -8.88 8.75 18.69
N GLU A 398 -7.57 8.67 18.38
CA GLU A 398 -6.98 7.57 17.62
C GLU A 398 -7.26 6.21 18.29
N LEU A 399 -7.18 6.13 19.62
CA LEU A 399 -7.51 4.91 20.35
C LEU A 399 -9.00 4.54 20.18
N GLU A 400 -9.92 5.49 20.30
CA GLU A 400 -11.35 5.23 20.09
C GLU A 400 -11.62 4.71 18.66
N LYS A 401 -11.00 5.34 17.65
CA LYS A 401 -11.16 4.93 16.24
C LYS A 401 -10.56 3.56 15.97
N PHE A 402 -9.39 3.27 16.53
CA PHE A 402 -8.80 1.94 16.49
C PHE A 402 -9.72 0.87 17.08
N LEU A 403 -10.35 1.12 18.24
CA LEU A 403 -11.26 0.14 18.85
C LEU A 403 -12.52 -0.07 18.00
N LYS A 404 -13.06 0.99 17.40
CA LYS A 404 -14.16 0.87 16.43
C LYS A 404 -13.77 0.03 15.21
N LEU A 405 -12.54 0.18 14.69
CA LEU A 405 -12.02 -0.64 13.60
C LEU A 405 -11.93 -2.12 14.01
N VAL A 406 -11.46 -2.44 15.22
CA VAL A 406 -11.42 -3.83 15.71
C VAL A 406 -12.82 -4.46 15.72
N LEU A 407 -13.82 -3.69 16.19
CA LEU A 407 -15.22 -4.10 16.30
C LEU A 407 -15.92 -4.30 14.93
N LEU A 408 -15.33 -3.88 13.81
CA LEU A 408 -15.89 -4.16 12.48
C LEU A 408 -15.80 -5.64 12.11
N SER A 409 -14.89 -6.39 12.73
CA SER A 409 -14.65 -7.80 12.42
C SER A 409 -15.47 -8.73 13.31
N ASP A 410 -15.94 -9.86 12.76
CA ASP A 410 -16.72 -10.86 13.50
C ASP A 410 -15.99 -11.40 14.75
N ASN A 411 -14.65 -11.39 14.75
CA ASN A 411 -13.81 -11.81 15.87
C ASN A 411 -13.28 -10.64 16.73
N GLY A 412 -13.78 -9.42 16.51
CA GLY A 412 -13.30 -8.21 17.15
C GLY A 412 -13.44 -8.23 18.67
N GLU A 413 -14.59 -8.65 19.18
CA GLU A 413 -14.86 -8.76 20.62
C GLU A 413 -13.86 -9.69 21.32
N ASN A 414 -13.59 -10.86 20.72
CA ASN A 414 -12.62 -11.82 21.22
C ASN A 414 -11.20 -11.24 21.21
N LEU A 415 -10.85 -10.47 20.17
CA LEU A 415 -9.57 -9.80 20.08
C LEU A 415 -9.41 -8.77 21.20
N LEU A 416 -10.42 -7.92 21.41
CA LEU A 416 -10.42 -6.90 22.47
C LEU A 416 -10.38 -7.50 23.88
N ALA A 417 -11.06 -8.62 24.11
CA ALA A 417 -10.98 -9.34 25.38
C ALA A 417 -9.55 -9.83 25.66
N ASN A 418 -8.93 -10.46 24.66
CA ASN A 418 -7.56 -10.98 24.75
C ASN A 418 -6.50 -9.88 24.96
N PHE A 419 -6.69 -8.72 24.32
CA PHE A 419 -5.78 -7.58 24.42
C PHE A 419 -6.25 -6.48 25.38
N SER A 420 -7.22 -6.77 26.25
CA SER A 420 -7.81 -5.81 27.19
C SER A 420 -6.74 -5.12 28.03
N GLN A 421 -5.77 -5.85 28.56
CA GLN A 421 -4.68 -5.29 29.35
C GLN A 421 -3.80 -4.31 28.56
N ASP A 422 -3.48 -4.63 27.31
CA ASP A 422 -2.61 -3.78 26.48
C ASP A 422 -3.32 -2.51 26.04
N ILE A 423 -4.64 -2.55 25.84
CA ILE A 423 -5.47 -1.36 25.61
C ILE A 423 -5.43 -0.42 26.82
N ILE A 424 -5.59 -0.96 28.05
CA ILE A 424 -5.54 -0.13 29.26
C ILE A 424 -4.12 0.44 29.48
N ARG A 425 -3.06 -0.32 29.20
CA ARG A 425 -1.68 0.20 29.22
C ARG A 425 -1.48 1.31 28.19
N LYS A 426 -2.11 1.20 27.01
CA LYS A 426 -2.00 2.22 25.98
C LYS A 426 -2.64 3.53 26.41
N ILE A 427 -3.86 3.53 26.95
CA ILE A 427 -4.49 4.76 27.46
C ILE A 427 -3.68 5.36 28.61
N GLN A 428 -3.14 4.53 29.51
CA GLN A 428 -2.25 4.99 30.57
C GLN A 428 -1.01 5.71 30.00
N SER A 429 -0.36 5.13 28.98
CA SER A 429 0.79 5.74 28.32
C SER A 429 0.45 7.09 27.67
N ILE A 430 -0.69 7.18 26.99
CA ILE A 430 -1.18 8.43 26.39
C ILE A 430 -1.42 9.50 27.46
N GLN A 431 -2.09 9.11 28.55
CA GLN A 431 -2.41 10.01 29.65
C GLN A 431 -1.17 10.50 30.39
N PHE A 432 -0.14 9.67 30.57
CA PHE A 432 1.13 10.10 31.16
C PHE A 432 1.86 11.14 30.32
N LYS A 433 1.75 11.06 28.98
CA LYS A 433 2.34 12.05 28.06
C LYS A 433 1.51 13.33 27.95
N SER A 434 0.22 13.27 28.27
CA SER A 434 -0.69 14.42 28.19
C SER A 434 -0.59 15.35 29.42
N ASN A 435 -0.75 16.65 29.19
CA ASN A 435 -0.88 17.67 30.23
C ASN A 435 -2.33 17.80 30.75
N ASP A 436 -3.19 16.83 30.46
CA ASP A 436 -4.61 16.87 30.82
C ASP A 436 -4.82 16.84 32.34
N PRO A 437 -5.84 17.56 32.87
CA PRO A 437 -6.17 17.50 34.29
C PRO A 437 -6.66 16.10 34.68
N VAL A 438 -6.47 15.73 35.95
CA VAL A 438 -6.84 14.40 36.49
C VAL A 438 -8.29 14.02 36.18
N ASN A 439 -9.22 14.98 36.25
CA ASN A 439 -10.63 14.72 35.93
C ASN A 439 -10.85 14.34 34.47
N ALA A 440 -10.12 14.96 33.53
CA ALA A 440 -10.20 14.60 32.12
C ALA A 440 -9.61 13.20 31.88
N LYS A 441 -8.48 12.87 32.50
CA LYS A 441 -7.89 11.52 32.44
C LYS A 441 -8.84 10.45 33.00
N SER A 442 -9.48 10.72 34.14
CA SER A 442 -10.50 9.82 34.68
C SER A 442 -11.69 9.67 33.73
N LEU A 443 -12.15 10.75 33.11
CA LEU A 443 -13.29 10.69 32.19
C LEU A 443 -12.96 9.86 30.95
N GLN A 444 -11.78 10.06 30.35
CA GLN A 444 -11.30 9.30 29.19
C GLN A 444 -11.27 7.79 29.51
N LEU A 445 -10.75 7.41 30.69
CA LEU A 445 -10.73 6.01 31.13
C LEU A 445 -12.15 5.44 31.32
N SER A 446 -13.05 6.21 31.94
CA SER A 446 -14.46 5.80 32.12
C SER A 446 -15.20 5.64 30.80
N GLN A 447 -14.93 6.52 29.82
CA GLN A 447 -15.51 6.42 28.48
C GLN A 447 -15.00 5.19 27.74
N LEU A 448 -13.70 4.88 27.85
CA LEU A 448 -13.12 3.67 27.28
C LEU A 448 -13.74 2.41 27.88
N ILE A 449 -13.85 2.33 29.21
CA ILE A 449 -14.43 1.17 29.89
C ILE A 449 -15.91 1.02 29.54
N ARG A 450 -16.66 2.13 29.48
CA ARG A 450 -18.05 2.10 29.03
C ARG A 450 -18.16 1.56 27.61
N LEU A 451 -17.35 2.08 26.68
CA LEU A 451 -17.37 1.62 25.29
C LEU A 451 -17.11 0.11 25.20
N LEU A 452 -16.12 -0.40 25.93
CA LEU A 452 -15.74 -1.80 25.81
C LEU A 452 -16.68 -2.74 26.59
N VAL A 453 -16.96 -2.45 27.85
CA VAL A 453 -17.68 -3.36 28.75
C VAL A 453 -19.19 -3.17 28.66
N ILE A 454 -19.67 -1.92 28.66
CA ILE A 454 -21.11 -1.64 28.72
C ILE A 454 -21.72 -1.69 27.32
N ASP A 455 -21.13 -0.95 26.38
CA ASP A 455 -21.72 -0.80 25.06
C ASP A 455 -21.46 -2.02 24.16
N ASN A 456 -20.36 -2.77 24.38
CA ASN A 456 -19.97 -3.93 23.57
C ASN A 456 -19.77 -5.25 24.37
N ASN A 457 -20.14 -5.29 25.66
CA ASN A 457 -20.12 -6.51 26.49
C ASN A 457 -18.78 -7.29 26.52
N ILE A 458 -17.65 -6.59 26.39
CA ILE A 458 -16.32 -7.21 26.38
C ILE A 458 -15.91 -7.55 27.81
N LYS A 459 -15.59 -8.83 28.05
CA LYS A 459 -15.08 -9.31 29.34
C LYS A 459 -13.61 -8.97 29.48
N PHE A 460 -13.27 -8.19 30.50
CA PHE A 460 -11.89 -7.87 30.83
C PHE A 460 -11.25 -9.00 31.61
N SER A 461 -9.94 -9.18 31.42
CA SER A 461 -9.13 -10.04 32.27
C SER A 461 -8.95 -9.41 33.67
N ASP A 462 -8.73 -10.24 34.69
CA ASP A 462 -8.45 -9.78 36.06
C ASP A 462 -7.25 -8.82 36.12
N ALA A 463 -6.24 -9.06 35.26
CA ALA A 463 -5.08 -8.19 35.12
C ALA A 463 -5.46 -6.80 34.57
N ALA A 464 -6.35 -6.73 33.58
CA ALA A 464 -6.86 -5.47 33.05
C ALA A 464 -7.71 -4.71 34.08
N LEU A 465 -8.57 -5.43 34.82
CA LEU A 465 -9.39 -4.84 35.89
C LEU A 465 -8.53 -4.30 37.04
N THR A 466 -7.50 -5.03 37.45
CA THR A 466 -6.55 -4.58 38.48
C THR A 466 -5.82 -3.31 38.04
N LEU A 467 -5.39 -3.24 36.77
CA LEU A 467 -4.74 -2.03 36.25
C LEU A 467 -5.71 -0.83 36.18
N CYS A 468 -7.00 -1.05 35.91
CA CYS A 468 -8.02 -0.01 35.99
C CYS A 468 -8.22 0.51 37.43
N GLU A 469 -8.21 -0.39 38.43
CA GLU A 469 -8.30 -0.01 39.85
C GLU A 469 -7.11 0.84 40.28
N GLU A 470 -5.89 0.49 39.86
CA GLU A 470 -4.67 1.26 40.12
C GLU A 470 -4.77 2.67 39.53
N LEU A 471 -5.22 2.79 38.27
CA LEU A 471 -5.40 4.08 37.60
C LEU A 471 -6.44 4.96 38.30
N TYR A 472 -7.63 4.45 38.59
CA TYR A 472 -8.66 5.23 39.29
C TYR A 472 -8.27 5.60 40.72
N SER A 473 -7.50 4.75 41.40
CA SER A 473 -6.93 5.07 42.71
C SER A 473 -5.94 6.22 42.61
N GLY A 474 -5.07 6.22 41.59
CA GLY A 474 -4.17 7.34 41.28
C GLY A 474 -4.90 8.65 40.95
N PHE A 475 -6.13 8.57 40.43
CA PHE A 475 -6.99 9.73 40.17
C PHE A 475 -7.86 10.16 41.36
N ASN A 476 -7.77 9.48 42.51
CA ASN A 476 -8.62 9.67 43.69
C ASN A 476 -10.13 9.43 43.43
N GLN A 477 -10.50 8.57 42.48
CA GLN A 477 -11.88 8.31 42.06
C GLN A 477 -12.47 7.05 42.71
N LYS A 478 -12.71 7.11 44.03
CA LYS A 478 -13.14 5.95 44.84
C LYS A 478 -14.45 5.30 44.38
N SER A 479 -15.38 6.05 43.78
CA SER A 479 -16.63 5.50 43.22
C SER A 479 -16.36 4.58 42.04
N ASN A 480 -15.43 4.97 41.17
CA ASN A 480 -15.12 4.21 39.96
C ASN A 480 -14.35 2.94 40.30
N VAL A 481 -13.48 2.97 41.32
CA VAL A 481 -12.83 1.75 41.85
C VAL A 481 -13.87 0.71 42.27
N LYS A 482 -14.93 1.09 42.98
CA LYS A 482 -16.01 0.18 43.38
C LYS A 482 -16.75 -0.41 42.18
N GLN A 483 -16.96 0.38 41.13
CA GLN A 483 -17.59 -0.09 39.89
C GLN A 483 -16.71 -1.14 39.19
N ILE A 484 -15.40 -0.95 39.15
CA ILE A 484 -14.47 -1.93 38.56
C ILE A 484 -14.42 -3.22 39.39
N GLN A 485 -14.43 -3.11 40.73
CA GLN A 485 -14.51 -4.28 41.60
C GLN A 485 -15.78 -5.10 41.39
N ALA A 486 -16.90 -4.43 41.09
CA ALA A 486 -18.16 -5.12 40.77
C ALA A 486 -18.10 -5.90 39.44
N LEU A 487 -17.18 -5.57 38.54
CA LEU A 487 -16.97 -6.29 37.27
C LEU A 487 -16.07 -7.53 37.42
N LYS A 488 -15.42 -7.73 38.58
CA LYS A 488 -14.61 -8.93 38.89
C LYS A 488 -15.46 -10.12 39.36
N VAL A 489 -16.73 -9.88 39.69
CA VAL A 489 -17.71 -10.88 40.19
C VAL A 489 -18.47 -11.45 39.01
#